data_AF-A0A2P4WVR6-F1
#
_entry.id   AF-A0A2P4WVR6-F1
#
_cell.length_a   1.000
_cell.length_b   1.000
_cell.length_c   1.000
_cell.angle_alpha   90.00
_cell.angle_beta   90.00
_cell.angle_gamma   90.00
#
_symmetry.space_group_name_H-M   'P 1'
#
loop_
_entity.id
_entity.type
_entity.pdbx_description
1 polymer ?
#
loop_
_entity_poly.entity_id
_entity_poly.type
_entity_poly.pdbx_seq_one_letter_code
_entity_poly.pdbx_strand_id
1 'polypeptide(L)'
;MVTEKQVSMEFSQTLCDLLREADDVTLVNLFFTKVCSNVKTKDNIVPTIIALVNRFKWSDISQAMLSSLEEKAEPYRYTRETGDSSIAVSLQILDGLDDGPAKQALLSFVVKNTVNLRTERLCSSKALGSLWKWTIRSADKCTIDTLGNKFTEVDPIQLRPVTDAISQNIGDVDASDEKFTVLASITTARIKWLKNQVQGRPEKSFTWEMPSAAFPDNARIQAFLRGPEQSITTTGVRVFSGLPAARKYANNAEQINCSFTMEPAGRGKDAYVKITKTRTWFNKQYGDTGMHTELKLLIDRFGDATTEEGPAPKRARTKA
;
A
#
# COMPACT_ATOMS: atom_id res chain seq x y z
N MET A 1 -20.02 -25.96 11.78
CA MET A 1 -19.96 -24.91 10.74
C MET A 1 -21.14 -23.97 10.98
N VAL A 2 -20.90 -22.76 11.46
CA VAL A 2 -21.97 -21.76 11.60
C VAL A 2 -22.13 -21.11 10.24
N THR A 3 -23.23 -21.39 9.55
CA THR A 3 -23.62 -20.70 8.32
C THR A 3 -23.66 -19.20 8.60
N GLU A 4 -22.77 -18.45 7.95
CA GLU A 4 -22.75 -17.00 8.05
C GLU A 4 -24.06 -16.46 7.47
N LYS A 5 -24.80 -15.68 8.27
CA LYS A 5 -26.00 -14.97 7.80
C LYS A 5 -25.56 -13.86 6.85
N GLN A 6 -25.45 -14.18 5.58
CA GLN A 6 -25.24 -13.25 4.49
C GLN A 6 -26.58 -12.93 3.84
N VAL A 7 -26.79 -11.66 3.48
CA VAL A 7 -27.95 -11.23 2.71
C VAL A 7 -27.67 -11.52 1.24
N SER A 8 -28.60 -12.18 0.53
CA SER A 8 -28.47 -12.38 -0.90
C SER A 8 -28.65 -11.04 -1.63
N MET A 9 -27.98 -10.90 -2.77
CA MET A 9 -28.08 -9.69 -3.60
C MET A 9 -29.53 -9.44 -4.06
N GLU A 10 -30.24 -10.50 -4.48
CA GLU A 10 -31.64 -10.44 -4.90
C GLU A 10 -32.57 -9.93 -3.79
N PHE A 11 -32.36 -10.40 -2.55
CA PHE A 11 -33.12 -9.92 -1.41
C PHE A 11 -32.84 -8.45 -1.12
N SER A 12 -31.56 -8.04 -1.16
CA SER A 12 -31.20 -6.64 -0.91
C SER A 12 -31.82 -5.70 -1.93
N GLN A 13 -31.84 -6.10 -3.20
CA GLN A 13 -32.43 -5.31 -4.27
C GLN A 13 -33.94 -5.19 -4.12
N THR A 14 -34.64 -6.31 -3.91
CA THR A 14 -36.08 -6.32 -3.67
C THR A 14 -36.45 -5.47 -2.44
N LEU A 15 -35.68 -5.60 -1.36
CA LEU A 15 -35.90 -4.81 -0.14
C LEU A 15 -35.67 -3.30 -0.39
N CYS A 16 -34.66 -2.95 -1.19
CA CYS A 16 -34.42 -1.56 -1.57
C CYS A 16 -35.61 -0.96 -2.32
N ASP A 17 -36.10 -1.68 -3.34
CA ASP A 17 -37.22 -1.22 -4.16
C ASP A 17 -38.48 -1.03 -3.31
N LEU A 18 -38.80 -1.99 -2.43
CA LEU A 18 -39.93 -1.89 -1.51
C LEU A 18 -39.80 -0.72 -0.51
N LEU A 19 -38.61 -0.52 0.07
CA LEU A 19 -38.39 0.60 1.01
C LEU A 19 -38.48 1.96 0.32
N ARG A 20 -38.05 2.04 -0.94
CA ARG A 20 -38.16 3.27 -1.75
C ARG A 20 -39.59 3.53 -2.18
N GLU A 21 -40.34 2.50 -2.55
CA GLU A 21 -41.75 2.61 -2.95
C GLU A 21 -42.65 3.00 -1.77
N ALA A 22 -42.39 2.43 -0.59
CA ALA A 22 -43.15 2.76 0.62
C ALA A 22 -42.96 4.21 1.09
N ASP A 23 -41.83 4.83 0.77
CA ASP A 23 -41.47 6.21 1.11
C ASP A 23 -41.63 6.57 2.61
N ASP A 24 -41.45 5.57 3.49
CA ASP A 24 -41.69 5.68 4.93
C ASP A 24 -40.37 5.71 5.72
N VAL A 25 -40.08 6.85 6.33
CA VAL A 25 -38.87 7.05 7.15
C VAL A 25 -38.79 6.12 8.36
N THR A 26 -39.92 5.71 8.93
CA THR A 26 -39.97 4.78 10.07
C THR A 26 -39.54 3.40 9.61
N LEU A 27 -39.99 2.95 8.43
CA LEU A 27 -39.57 1.67 7.85
C LEU A 27 -38.08 1.68 7.49
N VAL A 28 -37.57 2.79 6.95
CA VAL A 28 -36.14 2.95 6.64
C VAL A 28 -35.27 2.93 7.91
N ASN A 29 -35.70 3.61 8.98
CA ASN A 29 -35.03 3.54 10.27
C ASN A 29 -35.08 2.14 10.88
N LEU A 30 -36.19 1.42 10.72
CA LEU A 30 -36.30 0.02 11.13
C LEU A 30 -35.33 -0.87 10.35
N PHE A 31 -35.19 -0.66 9.04
CA PHE A 31 -34.20 -1.35 8.21
C PHE A 31 -32.79 -1.15 8.74
N PHE A 32 -32.36 0.09 8.99
CA PHE A 32 -31.02 0.35 9.51
C PHE A 32 -30.80 -0.29 10.89
N THR A 33 -31.75 -0.13 11.80
CA THR A 33 -31.61 -0.60 13.19
C THR A 33 -31.75 -2.10 13.36
N LYS A 34 -32.52 -2.79 12.51
CA LYS A 34 -32.81 -4.24 12.68
C LYS A 34 -32.19 -5.12 11.61
N VAL A 35 -32.10 -4.65 10.37
CA VAL A 35 -31.53 -5.44 9.28
C VAL A 35 -30.05 -5.10 9.18
N CYS A 36 -29.70 -3.87 8.79
CA CYS A 36 -28.31 -3.47 8.53
C CYS A 36 -27.39 -3.73 9.74
N SER A 37 -27.84 -3.40 10.95
CA SER A 37 -27.06 -3.59 12.18
C SER A 37 -26.74 -5.07 12.52
N ASN A 38 -27.51 -6.02 12.01
CA ASN A 38 -27.38 -7.45 12.32
C ASN A 38 -26.75 -8.26 11.18
N VAL A 39 -26.56 -7.64 10.01
CA VAL A 39 -25.86 -8.26 8.88
C VAL A 39 -24.35 -8.19 9.13
N LYS A 40 -23.71 -9.37 9.14
CA LYS A 40 -22.25 -9.50 9.33
C LYS A 40 -21.47 -8.94 8.16
N THR A 41 -21.84 -9.31 6.93
CA THR A 41 -21.19 -8.89 5.70
C THR A 41 -22.09 -7.94 4.94
N LYS A 42 -21.71 -6.67 4.87
CA LYS A 42 -22.56 -5.60 4.35
C LYS A 42 -22.42 -5.32 2.86
N ASP A 43 -21.50 -5.99 2.15
CA ASP A 43 -21.18 -5.71 0.74
C ASP A 43 -22.43 -5.70 -0.17
N ASN A 44 -23.32 -6.68 0.00
CA ASN A 44 -24.52 -6.80 -0.82
C ASN A 44 -25.60 -5.75 -0.51
N ILE A 45 -25.56 -5.12 0.68
CA ILE A 45 -26.53 -4.09 1.08
C ILE A 45 -26.03 -2.66 0.86
N VAL A 46 -24.76 -2.47 0.49
CA VAL A 46 -24.18 -1.15 0.18
C VAL A 46 -25.01 -0.37 -0.86
N PRO A 47 -25.42 -0.95 -2.02
CA PRO A 47 -26.23 -0.23 -2.99
C PRO A 47 -27.58 0.23 -2.41
N THR A 48 -28.19 -0.59 -1.57
CA THR A 48 -29.43 -0.26 -0.87
C THR A 48 -29.24 0.90 0.10
N ILE A 49 -28.16 0.89 0.88
CA ILE A 49 -27.84 1.99 1.81
C ILE A 49 -27.65 3.30 1.02
N ILE A 50 -26.87 3.28 -0.06
CA ILE A 50 -26.63 4.46 -0.91
C ILE A 50 -27.97 5.01 -1.43
N ALA A 51 -28.81 4.15 -2.00
CA ALA A 51 -30.08 4.57 -2.58
C ALA A 51 -31.04 5.20 -1.55
N LEU A 52 -31.05 4.68 -0.31
CA LEU A 52 -31.86 5.23 0.77
C LEU A 52 -31.29 6.55 1.29
N VAL A 53 -29.96 6.65 1.46
CA VAL A 53 -29.32 7.88 1.96
C VAL A 53 -29.47 9.04 0.96
N ASN A 54 -29.40 8.79 -0.35
CA ASN A 54 -29.60 9.84 -1.36
C ASN A 54 -31.09 10.23 -1.51
N ARG A 55 -32.04 9.39 -1.10
CA ARG A 55 -33.48 9.67 -1.22
C ARG A 55 -34.05 10.41 -0.01
N PHE A 56 -33.71 9.97 1.20
CA PHE A 56 -34.31 10.48 2.43
C PHE A 56 -33.47 11.62 3.02
N LYS A 57 -34.11 12.52 3.77
CA LYS A 57 -33.40 13.61 4.45
C LYS A 57 -32.44 13.03 5.48
N TRP A 58 -31.18 13.45 5.42
CA TRP A 58 -30.13 12.98 6.33
C TRP A 58 -30.51 13.14 7.81
N SER A 59 -31.16 14.24 8.19
CA SER A 59 -31.61 14.50 9.56
C SER A 59 -32.48 13.38 10.12
N ASP A 60 -33.26 12.72 9.27
CA ASP A 60 -34.31 11.80 9.70
C ASP A 60 -33.80 10.35 9.85
N ILE A 61 -32.67 10.04 9.21
CA ILE A 61 -32.09 8.67 9.16
C ILE A 61 -30.66 8.57 9.69
N SER A 62 -29.97 9.70 9.88
CA SER A 62 -28.53 9.75 10.19
C SER A 62 -28.12 8.88 11.38
N GLN A 63 -28.85 8.99 12.49
CA GLN A 63 -28.54 8.26 13.72
C GLN A 63 -28.65 6.75 13.50
N ALA A 64 -29.75 6.27 12.92
CA ALA A 64 -29.96 4.86 12.67
C ALA A 64 -28.92 4.29 11.69
N MET A 65 -28.62 5.05 10.64
CA MET A 65 -27.64 4.66 9.62
C MET A 65 -26.24 4.54 10.21
N LEU A 66 -25.73 5.57 10.89
CA LEU A 66 -24.38 5.55 11.46
C LEU A 66 -24.23 4.46 12.53
N SER A 67 -25.21 4.31 13.43
CA SER A 67 -25.21 3.24 14.44
C SER A 67 -25.26 1.85 13.83
N SER A 68 -25.78 1.69 12.60
CA SER A 68 -25.78 0.38 11.92
C SER A 68 -24.40 -0.02 11.38
N LEU A 69 -23.50 0.95 11.18
CA LEU A 69 -22.13 0.76 10.70
C LEU A 69 -21.13 0.54 11.84
N GLU A 70 -21.49 0.88 13.07
CA GLU A 70 -20.65 0.64 14.25
C GLU A 70 -20.44 -0.86 14.47
N GLU A 71 -19.16 -1.24 14.60
CA GLU A 71 -18.79 -2.61 14.90
C GLU A 71 -19.02 -2.86 16.40
N LYS A 72 -19.98 -3.72 16.73
CA LYS A 72 -20.28 -4.08 18.12
C LYS A 72 -19.10 -4.87 18.70
N ALA A 73 -18.49 -4.36 19.76
CA ALA A 73 -17.50 -5.10 20.52
C ALA A 73 -18.15 -6.35 21.13
N GLU A 74 -17.74 -7.54 20.70
CA GLU A 74 -18.20 -8.80 21.27
C GLU A 74 -17.55 -9.01 22.65
N PRO A 75 -18.32 -9.09 23.75
CA PRO A 75 -17.78 -9.09 25.11
C PRO A 75 -16.99 -10.35 25.51
N TYR A 76 -16.94 -11.39 24.66
CA TYR A 76 -16.40 -12.71 25.02
C TYR A 76 -15.26 -13.24 24.13
N ARG A 77 -14.56 -12.38 23.37
CA ARG A 77 -13.36 -12.81 22.65
C ARG A 77 -12.14 -12.03 23.09
N TYR A 78 -11.24 -12.70 23.81
CA TYR A 78 -9.97 -12.16 24.30
C TYR A 78 -9.02 -11.65 23.19
N THR A 79 -9.31 -11.83 21.91
CA THR A 79 -8.49 -11.32 20.79
C THR A 79 -9.29 -11.19 19.49
N ARG A 80 -10.36 -10.37 19.46
CA ARG A 80 -10.88 -9.91 18.16
C ARG A 80 -10.74 -8.40 18.06
N GLU A 81 -9.54 -8.00 17.65
CA GLU A 81 -9.28 -6.64 17.19
C GLU A 81 -10.28 -6.26 16.09
N THR A 82 -10.97 -5.15 16.31
CA THR A 82 -11.95 -4.53 15.41
C THR A 82 -11.40 -4.49 13.99
N GLY A 83 -12.19 -4.99 13.03
CA GLY A 83 -11.77 -5.08 11.64
C GLY A 83 -11.62 -3.73 10.96
N ASP A 84 -10.87 -3.65 9.87
CA ASP A 84 -10.97 -2.54 8.91
C ASP A 84 -12.17 -2.72 7.95
N SER A 85 -12.93 -3.82 8.11
CA SER A 85 -14.11 -4.13 7.31
C SER A 85 -15.21 -3.08 7.44
N SER A 86 -15.44 -2.53 8.65
CA SER A 86 -16.44 -1.48 8.87
C SER A 86 -16.05 -0.17 8.17
N ILE A 87 -14.76 0.18 8.19
CA ILE A 87 -14.21 1.32 7.46
C ILE A 87 -14.31 1.13 5.95
N ALA A 88 -13.95 -0.05 5.44
CA ALA A 88 -14.02 -0.36 4.02
C ALA A 88 -15.45 -0.23 3.47
N VAL A 89 -16.44 -0.81 4.15
CA VAL A 89 -17.86 -0.69 3.78
C VAL A 89 -18.32 0.76 3.83
N SER A 90 -17.93 1.51 4.86
CA SER A 90 -18.32 2.91 4.99
C SER A 90 -17.75 3.79 3.87
N LEU A 91 -16.52 3.53 3.43
CA LEU A 91 -15.91 4.22 2.30
C LEU A 91 -16.56 3.84 0.96
N GLN A 92 -16.98 2.59 0.78
CA GLN A 92 -17.77 2.19 -0.40
C GLN A 92 -19.13 2.90 -0.45
N ILE A 93 -19.80 3.05 0.69
CA ILE A 93 -21.04 3.86 0.77
C ILE A 93 -20.70 5.30 0.40
N LEU A 94 -19.65 5.87 1.00
CA LEU A 94 -19.20 7.24 0.74
C LEU A 94 -18.91 7.51 -0.75
N ASP A 95 -18.38 6.52 -1.47
CA ASP A 95 -18.12 6.60 -2.91
C ASP A 95 -19.40 6.80 -3.75
N GLY A 96 -20.55 6.31 -3.29
CA GLY A 96 -21.83 6.41 -3.97
C GLY A 96 -22.74 7.55 -3.49
N LEU A 97 -22.36 8.28 -2.44
CA LEU A 97 -23.17 9.39 -1.92
C LEU A 97 -22.98 10.67 -2.74
N ASP A 98 -24.09 11.36 -2.95
CA ASP A 98 -24.10 12.72 -3.50
C ASP A 98 -23.41 13.69 -2.53
N ASP A 99 -22.84 14.76 -3.07
CA ASP A 99 -22.20 15.79 -2.24
C ASP A 99 -23.23 16.48 -1.35
N GLY A 100 -22.98 16.49 -0.04
CA GLY A 100 -23.91 17.06 0.93
C GLY A 100 -23.63 16.62 2.37
N PRO A 101 -24.57 16.92 3.29
CA PRO A 101 -24.40 16.68 4.72
C PRO A 101 -24.18 15.20 5.07
N ALA A 102 -24.84 14.28 4.35
CA ALA A 102 -24.70 12.85 4.58
C ALA A 102 -23.26 12.37 4.31
N LYS A 103 -22.68 12.80 3.18
CA LYS A 103 -21.31 12.46 2.79
C LYS A 103 -20.28 13.03 3.77
N GLN A 104 -20.45 14.28 4.18
CA GLN A 104 -19.57 14.92 5.17
C GLN A 104 -19.64 14.20 6.52
N ALA A 105 -20.84 13.94 7.04
CA ALA A 105 -21.03 13.25 8.30
C ALA A 105 -20.47 11.82 8.29
N LEU A 106 -20.67 11.09 7.18
CA LEU A 106 -20.11 9.75 7.01
C LEU A 106 -18.58 9.78 6.96
N LEU A 107 -17.96 10.75 6.26
CA LEU A 107 -16.51 10.90 6.27
C LEU A 107 -15.97 11.18 7.67
N SER A 108 -16.57 12.11 8.42
CA SER A 108 -16.16 12.39 9.80
C SER A 108 -16.29 11.16 10.69
N PHE A 109 -17.37 10.37 10.53
CA PHE A 109 -17.56 9.10 11.22
C PHE A 109 -16.46 8.08 10.88
N VAL A 110 -16.12 7.93 9.60
CA VAL A 110 -15.06 7.03 9.14
C VAL A 110 -13.70 7.43 9.69
N VAL A 111 -13.34 8.72 9.65
CA VAL A 111 -12.08 9.22 10.20
C VAL A 111 -12.00 8.96 11.70
N LYS A 112 -13.08 9.23 12.44
CA LYS A 112 -13.16 8.94 13.88
C LYS A 112 -12.94 7.46 14.20
N ASN A 113 -13.53 6.56 13.42
CA ASN A 113 -13.32 5.12 13.62
C ASN A 113 -11.91 4.68 13.22
N THR A 114 -11.37 5.28 12.16
CA THR A 114 -10.02 5.01 11.68
C THR A 114 -8.97 5.36 12.73
N VAL A 115 -9.13 6.48 13.45
CA VAL A 115 -8.13 6.88 14.45
C VAL A 115 -8.02 5.92 15.62
N ASN A 116 -9.06 5.11 15.88
CA ASN A 116 -9.06 4.08 16.92
C ASN A 116 -8.40 2.76 16.47
N LEU A 117 -8.11 2.58 15.17
CA LEU A 117 -7.41 1.39 14.69
C LEU A 117 -5.91 1.46 14.97
N ARG A 118 -5.30 0.29 15.15
CA ARG A 118 -3.83 0.17 15.16
C ARG A 118 -3.26 0.61 13.81
N THR A 119 -2.19 1.38 13.88
CA THR A 119 -1.60 2.00 12.70
C THR A 119 -1.04 0.96 11.72
N GLU A 120 -0.44 -0.12 12.21
CA GLU A 120 0.12 -1.20 11.36
C GLU A 120 -0.98 -1.83 10.50
N ARG A 121 -2.17 -2.02 11.09
CA ARG A 121 -3.33 -2.58 10.40
C ARG A 121 -3.87 -1.59 9.36
N LEU A 122 -3.93 -0.31 9.71
CA LEU A 122 -4.37 0.74 8.81
C LEU A 122 -3.43 0.89 7.61
N CYS A 123 -2.11 0.87 7.83
CA CYS A 123 -1.09 0.90 6.77
C CYS A 123 -1.21 -0.31 5.82
N SER A 124 -1.74 -1.43 6.30
CA SER A 124 -1.94 -2.65 5.51
C SER A 124 -3.36 -2.76 4.91
N SER A 125 -4.24 -1.80 5.20
CA SER A 125 -5.65 -1.85 4.79
C SER A 125 -5.82 -1.52 3.31
N LYS A 126 -6.67 -2.29 2.63
CA LYS A 126 -7.10 -1.99 1.26
C LYS A 126 -7.93 -0.70 1.17
N ALA A 127 -8.48 -0.24 2.29
CA ALA A 127 -9.28 0.97 2.38
C ALA A 127 -8.43 2.26 2.36
N LEU A 128 -7.10 2.16 2.56
CA LEU A 128 -6.22 3.31 2.76
C LEU A 128 -6.27 4.31 1.60
N GLY A 129 -6.26 3.83 0.35
CA GLY A 129 -6.35 4.70 -0.83
C GLY A 129 -7.67 5.47 -0.89
N SER A 130 -8.79 4.82 -0.60
CA SER A 130 -10.12 5.47 -0.59
C SER A 130 -10.27 6.44 0.57
N LEU A 131 -9.69 6.12 1.72
CA LEU A 131 -9.64 7.03 2.86
C LEU A 131 -8.93 8.33 2.49
N TRP A 132 -7.70 8.26 1.96
CA TRP A 132 -6.96 9.45 1.56
C TRP A 132 -7.62 10.22 0.41
N LYS A 133 -8.18 9.51 -0.58
CA LYS A 133 -9.00 10.12 -1.65
C LYS A 133 -10.07 11.05 -1.08
N TRP A 134 -10.85 10.58 -0.12
CA TRP A 134 -11.98 11.34 0.41
C TRP A 134 -11.56 12.41 1.40
N THR A 135 -10.57 12.14 2.26
CA THR A 135 -10.05 13.12 3.21
C THR A 135 -9.40 14.32 2.49
N ILE A 136 -8.65 14.09 1.41
CA ILE A 136 -8.02 15.17 0.63
C ILE A 136 -9.08 16.03 -0.08
N ARG A 137 -10.12 15.40 -0.64
CA ARG A 137 -11.23 16.08 -1.32
C ARG A 137 -12.17 16.82 -0.37
N SER A 138 -12.19 16.44 0.90
CA SER A 138 -13.05 17.07 1.91
C SER A 138 -12.77 18.57 2.04
N ALA A 139 -13.82 19.38 2.13
CA ALA A 139 -13.68 20.78 2.54
C ALA A 139 -13.43 20.93 4.05
N ASP A 140 -13.72 19.89 4.84
CA ASP A 140 -13.53 19.89 6.29
C ASP A 140 -12.06 19.62 6.65
N LYS A 141 -11.35 20.69 7.02
CA LYS A 141 -9.95 20.63 7.46
C LYS A 141 -9.76 19.72 8.69
N CYS A 142 -10.75 19.62 9.57
CA CYS A 142 -10.65 18.78 10.76
C CYS A 142 -10.41 17.30 10.40
N THR A 143 -10.99 16.83 9.29
CA THR A 143 -10.80 15.44 8.83
C THR A 143 -9.37 15.15 8.41
N ILE A 144 -8.71 16.06 7.69
CA ILE A 144 -7.33 15.88 7.25
C ILE A 144 -6.35 16.04 8.41
N ASP A 145 -6.58 16.99 9.30
CA ASP A 145 -5.72 17.21 10.48
C ASP A 145 -5.79 15.99 11.41
N THR A 146 -7.00 15.50 11.70
CA THR A 146 -7.22 14.33 12.56
C THR A 146 -6.53 13.08 12.00
N LEU A 147 -6.68 12.84 10.70
CA LEU A 147 -6.05 11.69 10.07
C LEU A 147 -4.53 11.87 9.96
N GLY A 148 -4.07 13.07 9.61
CA GLY A 148 -2.65 13.38 9.46
C GLY A 148 -1.87 13.19 10.75
N ASN A 149 -2.40 13.69 11.87
CA ASN A 149 -1.79 13.55 13.20
C ASN A 149 -1.61 12.09 13.61
N LYS A 150 -2.45 11.16 13.12
CA LYS A 150 -2.24 9.73 13.38
C LYS A 150 -0.99 9.18 12.69
N PHE A 151 -0.65 9.73 11.53
CA PHE A 151 0.46 9.25 10.71
C PHE A 151 1.78 9.97 10.96
N THR A 152 1.78 11.12 11.66
CA THR A 152 3.01 11.83 12.03
C THR A 152 3.89 11.06 13.01
N GLU A 153 3.30 10.17 13.82
CA GLU A 153 4.02 9.37 14.84
C GLU A 153 4.45 7.98 14.33
N VAL A 154 4.18 7.66 13.07
CA VAL A 154 4.40 6.32 12.51
C VAL A 154 5.85 6.16 12.10
N ASP A 155 6.41 4.96 12.33
CA ASP A 155 7.75 4.63 11.85
C ASP A 155 7.84 4.89 10.33
N PRO A 156 8.80 5.71 9.86
CA PRO A 156 8.98 5.99 8.44
C PRO A 156 9.09 4.75 7.56
N ILE A 157 9.54 3.60 8.07
CA ILE A 157 9.59 2.32 7.36
C ILE A 157 8.19 1.88 6.91
N GLN A 158 7.17 2.12 7.75
CA GLN A 158 5.79 1.69 7.52
C GLN A 158 4.97 2.71 6.72
N LEU A 159 5.49 3.91 6.46
CA LEU A 159 4.77 4.98 5.79
C LEU A 159 4.61 4.78 4.28
N ARG A 160 5.31 3.83 3.65
CA ARG A 160 5.25 3.66 2.19
C ARG A 160 3.81 3.53 1.63
N PRO A 161 2.94 2.65 2.16
CA PRO A 161 1.57 2.55 1.65
C PRO A 161 0.78 3.85 1.80
N VAL A 162 1.07 4.64 2.83
CA VAL A 162 0.45 5.93 3.11
C VAL A 162 0.92 6.97 2.09
N THR A 163 2.23 7.07 1.86
CA THR A 163 2.79 8.01 0.89
C THR A 163 2.41 7.68 -0.54
N ASP A 164 2.26 6.39 -0.88
CA ASP A 164 1.73 5.95 -2.18
C ASP A 164 0.26 6.39 -2.33
N ALA A 165 -0.56 6.17 -1.31
CA ALA A 165 -1.97 6.58 -1.32
C ALA A 165 -2.13 8.11 -1.41
N ILE A 166 -1.32 8.88 -0.70
CA ILE A 166 -1.31 10.36 -0.78
C ILE A 166 -0.92 10.78 -2.20
N SER A 167 0.18 10.25 -2.74
CA SER A 167 0.69 10.63 -4.06
C SER A 167 -0.32 10.35 -5.18
N GLN A 168 -1.08 9.26 -5.08
CA GLN A 168 -2.13 8.93 -6.05
C GLN A 168 -3.36 9.85 -5.98
N ASN A 169 -3.60 10.51 -4.84
CA ASN A 169 -4.83 11.25 -4.59
C ASN A 169 -4.66 12.76 -4.40
N ILE A 170 -3.44 13.25 -4.18
CA ILE A 170 -3.16 14.67 -3.93
C ILE A 170 -3.48 15.56 -5.14
N GLY A 171 -3.44 15.03 -6.36
CA GLY A 171 -3.81 15.76 -7.59
C GLY A 171 -3.16 17.14 -7.69
N ASP A 172 -3.97 18.17 -7.93
CA ASP A 172 -3.54 19.56 -8.10
C ASP A 172 -3.65 20.40 -6.81
N VAL A 173 -3.68 19.77 -5.63
CA VAL A 173 -3.66 20.50 -4.35
C VAL A 173 -2.43 21.41 -4.30
N ASP A 174 -2.67 22.71 -4.18
CA ASP A 174 -1.66 23.76 -4.19
C ASP A 174 -0.74 23.66 -2.96
N ALA A 175 0.53 24.02 -3.13
CA ALA A 175 1.50 24.03 -2.04
C ALA A 175 1.16 25.02 -0.91
N SER A 176 0.36 26.05 -1.23
CA SER A 176 -0.16 27.03 -0.27
C SER A 176 -1.41 26.56 0.49
N ASP A 177 -2.01 25.43 0.10
CA ASP A 177 -3.14 24.84 0.81
C ASP A 177 -2.66 24.24 2.14
N GLU A 178 -3.37 24.52 3.23
CA GLU A 178 -3.05 23.98 4.55
C GLU A 178 -3.10 22.43 4.56
N LYS A 179 -3.92 21.83 3.71
CA LYS A 179 -3.93 20.37 3.47
C LYS A 179 -2.57 19.88 2.99
N PHE A 180 -1.92 20.64 2.11
CA PHE A 180 -0.60 20.30 1.61
C PHE A 180 0.41 20.27 2.75
N THR A 181 0.34 21.21 3.69
CA THR A 181 1.21 21.23 4.87
C THR A 181 1.09 19.95 5.71
N VAL A 182 -0.15 19.47 5.94
CA VAL A 182 -0.38 18.21 6.68
C VAL A 182 0.20 17.02 5.94
N LEU A 183 -0.05 16.90 4.63
CA LEU A 183 0.48 15.83 3.80
C LEU A 183 2.01 15.87 3.68
N ALA A 184 2.58 17.08 3.62
CA ALA A 184 4.02 17.32 3.59
C ALA A 184 4.68 16.87 4.90
N SER A 185 4.04 17.05 6.05
CA SER A 185 4.60 16.61 7.34
C SER A 185 4.82 15.09 7.39
N ILE A 186 3.86 14.30 6.89
CA ILE A 186 3.94 12.83 6.82
C ILE A 186 5.03 12.41 5.84
N THR A 187 5.03 13.00 4.64
CA THR A 187 5.99 12.64 3.59
C THR A 187 7.42 13.07 3.95
N THR A 188 7.61 14.16 4.70
CA THR A 188 8.93 14.63 5.15
C THR A 188 9.65 13.60 6.02
N ALA A 189 8.94 12.93 6.95
CA ALA A 189 9.50 11.86 7.75
C ALA A 189 10.00 10.69 6.86
N ARG A 190 9.21 10.33 5.85
CA ARG A 190 9.56 9.29 4.86
C ARG A 190 10.74 9.71 3.98
N ILE A 191 10.76 10.94 3.47
CA ILE A 191 11.86 11.49 2.67
C ILE A 191 13.17 11.45 3.46
N LYS A 192 13.16 11.91 4.72
CA LYS A 192 14.35 11.90 5.58
C LYS A 192 14.88 10.48 5.77
N TRP A 193 14.00 9.53 6.03
CA TRP A 193 14.38 8.12 6.16
C TRP A 193 14.95 7.55 4.85
N LEU A 194 14.29 7.80 3.70
CA LEU A 194 14.74 7.36 2.39
C LEU A 194 16.11 7.92 2.03
N LYS A 195 16.35 9.22 2.26
CA LYS A 195 17.67 9.86 2.07
C LYS A 195 18.76 9.10 2.83
N ASN A 196 18.52 8.75 4.09
CA ASN A 196 19.46 7.98 4.90
C ASN A 196 19.68 6.55 4.39
N GLN A 197 18.66 5.90 3.81
CA GLN A 197 18.80 4.55 3.26
C GLN A 197 19.65 4.53 1.98
N VAL A 198 19.46 5.54 1.12
CA VAL A 198 20.14 5.60 -0.18
C VAL A 198 21.48 6.34 -0.13
N GLN A 199 21.81 7.00 0.99
CA GLN A 199 23.07 7.71 1.14
C GLN A 199 24.26 6.75 0.96
N GLY A 200 25.14 7.06 0.00
CA GLY A 200 26.29 6.23 -0.33
C GLY A 200 25.98 5.01 -1.22
N ARG A 201 24.73 4.81 -1.63
CA ARG A 201 24.32 3.80 -2.62
C ARG A 201 24.05 4.49 -3.96
N PRO A 202 24.95 4.40 -4.95
CA PRO A 202 24.68 4.99 -6.26
C PRO A 202 23.51 4.26 -6.93
N GLU A 203 22.70 5.01 -7.67
CA GLU A 203 21.66 4.51 -8.57
C GLU A 203 22.34 3.71 -9.70
N LYS A 204 22.65 2.45 -9.44
CA LYS A 204 23.38 1.61 -10.39
C LYS A 204 22.38 0.93 -11.30
N SER A 205 22.58 1.06 -12.61
CA SER A 205 21.84 0.28 -13.60
C SER A 205 22.16 -1.22 -13.43
N PHE A 206 21.18 -2.07 -13.70
CA PHE A 206 21.35 -3.52 -13.60
C PHE A 206 22.51 -4.00 -14.48
N THR A 207 23.39 -4.80 -13.90
CA THR A 207 24.49 -5.50 -14.59
C THR A 207 24.55 -6.95 -14.16
N TRP A 208 24.98 -7.82 -15.09
CA TRP A 208 25.30 -9.23 -14.81
C TRP A 208 26.68 -9.40 -14.16
N GLU A 209 27.46 -8.33 -14.04
CA GLU A 209 28.77 -8.39 -13.40
C GLU A 209 28.65 -8.55 -11.89
N MET A 210 29.39 -9.51 -11.35
CA MET A 210 29.55 -9.73 -9.91
C MET A 210 31.04 -9.59 -9.57
N PRO A 211 31.58 -8.36 -9.42
CA PRO A 211 33.03 -8.13 -9.40
C PRO A 211 33.78 -8.88 -8.29
N SER A 212 33.11 -9.07 -7.15
CA SER A 212 33.66 -9.77 -5.99
C SER A 212 33.34 -11.27 -5.98
N ALA A 213 32.77 -11.83 -7.06
CA ALA A 213 32.45 -13.24 -7.14
C ALA A 213 33.71 -14.10 -6.96
N ALA A 214 33.62 -15.12 -6.12
CA ALA A 214 34.66 -16.11 -5.93
C ALA A 214 34.14 -17.48 -6.34
N PHE A 215 34.95 -18.19 -7.14
CA PHE A 215 34.66 -19.57 -7.54
C PHE A 215 35.97 -20.37 -7.47
N PRO A 216 36.34 -20.87 -6.28
CA PRO A 216 37.68 -21.41 -6.02
C PRO A 216 38.09 -22.55 -6.96
N ASP A 217 37.13 -23.39 -7.33
CA ASP A 217 37.38 -24.61 -8.12
C ASP A 217 37.67 -24.34 -9.61
N ASN A 218 37.37 -23.15 -10.14
CA ASN A 218 37.50 -22.89 -11.58
C ASN A 218 37.64 -21.40 -11.93
N ALA A 219 38.84 -21.01 -12.37
CA ALA A 219 39.15 -19.64 -12.76
C ALA A 219 38.34 -19.11 -13.95
N ARG A 220 37.95 -19.97 -14.91
CA ARG A 220 37.13 -19.56 -16.05
C ARG A 220 35.69 -19.27 -15.64
N ILE A 221 35.13 -20.08 -14.74
CA ILE A 221 33.80 -19.82 -14.16
C ILE A 221 33.85 -18.55 -13.31
N GLN A 222 34.91 -18.34 -12.52
CA GLN A 222 35.08 -17.09 -11.77
C GLN A 222 35.14 -15.86 -12.69
N ALA A 223 35.92 -15.93 -13.77
CA ALA A 223 36.02 -14.85 -14.76
C ALA A 223 34.66 -14.58 -15.43
N PHE A 224 33.92 -15.63 -15.80
CA PHE A 224 32.55 -15.52 -16.28
C PHE A 224 31.64 -14.81 -15.27
N LEU A 225 31.67 -15.20 -13.99
CA LEU A 225 30.84 -14.61 -12.93
C LEU A 225 31.12 -13.11 -12.77
N ARG A 226 32.39 -12.70 -12.92
CA ARG A 226 32.81 -11.30 -12.85
C ARG A 226 32.53 -10.50 -14.13
N GLY A 227 32.37 -11.18 -15.27
CA GLY A 227 32.12 -10.54 -16.58
C GLY A 227 30.65 -10.18 -16.84
N PRO A 228 30.33 -9.62 -18.02
CA PRO A 228 28.98 -9.14 -18.35
C PRO A 228 28.05 -10.23 -18.90
N GLU A 229 28.57 -11.40 -19.26
CA GLU A 229 27.79 -12.47 -19.87
C GLU A 229 26.77 -13.07 -18.90
N GLN A 230 25.55 -13.33 -19.37
CA GLN A 230 24.47 -13.87 -18.54
C GLN A 230 24.64 -15.36 -18.26
N SER A 231 25.15 -16.14 -19.22
CA SER A 231 25.25 -17.59 -19.09
C SER A 231 26.50 -18.17 -19.75
N ILE A 232 26.98 -19.30 -19.24
CA ILE A 232 28.08 -20.09 -19.80
C ILE A 232 27.79 -21.59 -19.67
N THR A 233 28.37 -22.42 -20.52
CA THR A 233 28.39 -23.88 -20.36
C THR A 233 29.76 -24.36 -19.91
N THR A 234 29.81 -25.43 -19.12
CA THR A 234 31.07 -26.05 -18.69
C THR A 234 31.80 -26.83 -19.78
N THR A 235 31.27 -26.90 -21.01
CA THR A 235 31.93 -27.49 -22.18
C THR A 235 33.31 -26.86 -22.40
N GLY A 236 34.36 -27.69 -22.47
CA GLY A 236 35.74 -27.21 -22.61
C GLY A 236 36.33 -26.54 -21.35
N VAL A 237 35.58 -26.50 -20.25
CA VAL A 237 35.98 -25.95 -18.95
C VAL A 237 36.09 -27.05 -17.89
N ARG A 238 35.20 -28.05 -17.96
CA ARG A 238 35.18 -29.22 -17.09
C ARG A 238 34.61 -30.42 -17.85
N VAL A 239 35.20 -31.59 -17.63
CA VAL A 239 34.73 -32.86 -18.18
C VAL A 239 33.97 -33.63 -17.10
N PHE A 240 32.83 -34.20 -17.44
CA PHE A 240 32.04 -35.04 -16.55
C PHE A 240 32.02 -36.48 -17.06
N SER A 241 32.01 -37.44 -16.13
CA SER A 241 31.88 -38.86 -16.48
C SER A 241 30.47 -39.26 -16.95
N GLY A 242 29.49 -38.37 -16.76
CA GLY A 242 28.09 -38.62 -17.09
C GLY A 242 27.17 -37.54 -16.50
N LEU A 243 25.90 -37.58 -16.91
CA LEU A 243 24.87 -36.68 -16.39
C LEU A 243 24.72 -36.74 -14.84
N PRO A 244 24.85 -37.90 -14.16
CA PRO A 244 24.83 -37.93 -12.70
C PRO A 244 25.95 -37.10 -12.05
N ALA A 245 27.15 -37.10 -12.64
CA ALA A 245 28.27 -36.30 -12.15
C ALA A 245 28.05 -34.80 -12.39
N ALA A 246 27.50 -34.41 -13.55
CA ALA A 246 27.11 -33.04 -13.86
C ALA A 246 26.02 -32.53 -12.90
N ARG A 247 25.03 -33.37 -12.58
CA ARG A 247 23.97 -33.05 -11.62
C ARG A 247 24.51 -32.89 -10.19
N LYS A 248 25.38 -33.79 -9.74
CA LYS A 248 26.03 -33.68 -8.43
C LYS A 248 26.82 -32.38 -8.31
N TYR A 249 27.53 -32.00 -9.38
CA TYR A 249 28.26 -30.74 -9.45
C TYR A 249 27.32 -29.52 -9.34
N ALA A 250 26.23 -29.50 -10.10
CA ALA A 250 25.24 -28.42 -10.05
C ALA A 250 24.63 -28.23 -8.65
N ASN A 251 24.35 -29.32 -7.95
CA ASN A 251 23.72 -29.29 -6.63
C ASN A 251 24.66 -28.87 -5.49
N ASN A 252 25.98 -29.04 -5.68
CA ASN A 252 26.98 -28.81 -4.63
C ASN A 252 27.77 -27.49 -4.82
N ALA A 253 27.44 -26.70 -5.83
CA ALA A 253 28.17 -25.47 -6.11
C ALA A 253 27.88 -24.40 -5.06
N GLU A 254 28.92 -23.99 -4.33
CA GLU A 254 28.84 -22.86 -3.41
C GLU A 254 28.77 -21.53 -4.16
N GLN A 255 27.99 -20.59 -3.62
CA GLN A 255 27.83 -19.25 -4.18
C GLN A 255 28.43 -18.22 -3.23
N ILE A 256 29.68 -17.83 -3.49
CA ILE A 256 30.41 -16.86 -2.67
C ILE A 256 30.40 -15.51 -3.39
N ASN A 257 29.74 -14.52 -2.81
CA ASN A 257 29.60 -13.16 -3.37
C ASN A 257 29.06 -13.15 -4.82
N CYS A 258 28.22 -14.11 -5.17
CA CYS A 258 27.59 -14.22 -6.48
C CYS A 258 26.20 -14.84 -6.36
N SER A 259 25.42 -14.82 -7.45
CA SER A 259 24.21 -15.62 -7.54
C SER A 259 24.00 -16.17 -8.94
N PHE A 260 23.74 -17.47 -9.05
CA PHE A 260 23.49 -18.17 -10.31
C PHE A 260 22.63 -19.44 -10.10
N THR A 261 22.08 -19.96 -11.18
CA THR A 261 21.51 -21.30 -11.27
C THR A 261 22.40 -22.19 -12.11
N MET A 262 22.32 -23.50 -11.88
CA MET A 262 23.05 -24.51 -12.64
C MET A 262 22.10 -25.59 -13.13
N GLU A 263 22.08 -25.83 -14.44
CA GLU A 263 21.22 -26.83 -15.09
C GLU A 263 22.09 -27.89 -15.79
N PRO A 264 22.06 -29.16 -15.34
CA PRO A 264 22.81 -30.23 -15.99
C PRO A 264 22.12 -30.68 -17.29
N ALA A 265 22.91 -30.92 -18.34
CA ALA A 265 22.43 -31.34 -19.65
C ALA A 265 23.44 -32.26 -20.35
N GLY A 266 23.09 -32.76 -21.54
CA GLY A 266 23.92 -33.69 -22.32
C GLY A 266 23.78 -35.15 -21.91
N ARG A 267 24.59 -36.03 -22.52
CA ARG A 267 24.57 -37.49 -22.31
C ARG A 267 25.99 -38.06 -22.33
N GLY A 268 26.22 -39.13 -21.56
CA GLY A 268 27.51 -39.80 -21.52
C GLY A 268 28.66 -38.84 -21.22
N LYS A 269 29.73 -38.92 -22.03
CA LYS A 269 30.91 -38.05 -21.91
C LYS A 269 30.68 -36.61 -22.37
N ASP A 270 29.57 -36.34 -23.05
CA ASP A 270 29.15 -34.99 -23.49
C ASP A 270 28.25 -34.30 -22.47
N ALA A 271 28.17 -34.82 -21.24
CA ALA A 271 27.44 -34.16 -20.16
C ALA A 271 28.11 -32.82 -19.80
N TYR A 272 27.30 -31.78 -19.59
CA TYR A 272 27.75 -30.45 -19.19
C TYR A 272 26.74 -29.81 -18.22
N VAL A 273 27.09 -28.63 -17.71
CA VAL A 273 26.25 -27.80 -16.87
C VAL A 273 26.17 -26.41 -17.48
N LYS A 274 24.96 -25.89 -17.66
CA LYS A 274 24.71 -24.49 -18.01
C LYS A 274 24.59 -23.69 -16.72
N ILE A 275 25.44 -22.68 -16.58
CA ILE A 275 25.46 -21.75 -15.45
C ILE A 275 24.80 -20.46 -15.93
N THR A 276 23.75 -20.01 -15.24
CA THR A 276 23.03 -18.78 -15.59
C THR A 276 23.00 -17.86 -14.37
N LYS A 277 23.50 -16.64 -14.50
CA LYS A 277 23.47 -15.66 -13.40
C LYS A 277 22.04 -15.26 -13.07
N THR A 278 21.80 -14.89 -11.82
CA THR A 278 20.50 -14.36 -11.38
C THR A 278 20.60 -12.89 -11.02
N ARG A 279 19.45 -12.21 -10.95
CA ARG A 279 19.37 -10.84 -10.43
C ARG A 279 19.53 -10.77 -8.91
N THR A 280 19.49 -11.88 -8.19
CA THR A 280 19.43 -11.91 -6.73
C THR A 280 20.63 -11.22 -6.09
N TRP A 281 21.84 -11.43 -6.61
CA TRP A 281 23.02 -10.74 -6.11
C TRP A 281 22.92 -9.23 -6.32
N PHE A 282 22.59 -8.81 -7.54
CA PHE A 282 22.44 -7.39 -7.86
C PHE A 282 21.37 -6.73 -6.98
N ASN A 283 20.21 -7.36 -6.82
CA ASN A 283 19.14 -6.84 -5.98
C ASN A 283 19.51 -6.81 -4.49
N LYS A 284 20.32 -7.75 -4.02
CA LYS A 284 20.83 -7.72 -2.64
C LYS A 284 21.80 -6.54 -2.42
N GLN A 285 22.59 -6.19 -3.44
CA GLN A 285 23.57 -5.11 -3.36
C GLN A 285 22.98 -3.73 -3.69
N TYR A 286 21.98 -3.69 -4.58
CA TYR A 286 21.50 -2.47 -5.25
C TYR A 286 19.98 -2.45 -5.45
N GLY A 287 19.21 -3.33 -4.79
CA GLY A 287 17.75 -3.46 -4.93
C GLY A 287 16.92 -2.25 -4.48
N ASP A 288 17.57 -1.12 -4.24
CA ASP A 288 17.01 0.16 -3.79
C ASP A 288 16.50 1.05 -4.93
N THR A 289 16.45 0.58 -6.18
CA THR A 289 15.86 1.35 -7.29
C THR A 289 14.44 1.83 -6.96
N GLY A 290 13.67 1.02 -6.23
CA GLY A 290 12.36 1.42 -5.69
C GLY A 290 12.44 2.59 -4.70
N MET A 291 13.43 2.60 -3.79
CA MET A 291 13.62 3.69 -2.82
C MET A 291 14.13 4.96 -3.48
N HIS A 292 15.03 4.87 -4.46
CA HIS A 292 15.47 6.04 -5.25
C HIS A 292 14.31 6.64 -6.04
N THR A 293 13.48 5.79 -6.67
CA THR A 293 12.30 6.24 -7.43
C THR A 293 11.27 6.88 -6.50
N GLU A 294 10.94 6.23 -5.38
CA GLU A 294 10.04 6.76 -4.35
C GLU A 294 10.55 8.10 -3.81
N LEU A 295 11.83 8.18 -3.45
CA LEU A 295 12.46 9.40 -2.94
C LEU A 295 12.35 10.55 -3.96
N LYS A 296 12.63 10.27 -5.24
CA LYS A 296 12.52 11.27 -6.30
C LYS A 296 11.09 11.79 -6.41
N LEU A 297 10.10 10.90 -6.49
CA LEU A 297 8.69 11.31 -6.59
C LEU A 297 8.24 12.16 -5.40
N LEU A 298 8.66 11.80 -4.18
CA LEU A 298 8.32 12.55 -2.99
C LEU A 298 9.04 13.90 -2.91
N ILE A 299 10.31 13.99 -3.31
CA ILE A 299 11.03 15.27 -3.40
C ILE A 299 10.43 16.16 -4.49
N ASP A 300 10.15 15.63 -5.67
CA ASP A 300 9.59 16.40 -6.78
C ASP A 300 8.24 17.03 -6.40
N ARG A 301 7.45 16.38 -5.53
CA ARG A 301 6.17 16.90 -5.06
C ARG A 301 6.24 17.72 -3.77
N PHE A 302 7.03 17.31 -2.78
CA PHE A 302 7.03 17.87 -1.42
C PHE A 302 8.36 18.49 -1.00
N GLY A 303 9.38 18.51 -1.87
CA GLY A 303 10.75 18.92 -1.56
C GLY A 303 10.86 20.34 -1.01
N ASP A 304 10.07 21.28 -1.53
CA ASP A 304 10.07 22.68 -1.09
C ASP A 304 9.54 22.86 0.35
N ALA A 305 8.76 21.90 0.86
CA ALA A 305 8.31 21.90 2.26
C ALA A 305 9.38 21.38 3.22
N THR A 306 10.48 20.79 2.72
CA THR A 306 11.57 20.23 3.55
C THR A 306 12.71 21.21 3.81
N THR A 307 12.70 22.39 3.19
CA THR A 307 13.62 23.48 3.48
C THR A 307 13.18 24.25 4.73
N GLU A 308 13.46 23.69 5.90
CA GLU A 308 13.74 24.52 7.07
C GLU A 308 15.09 25.22 6.84
N GLU A 309 15.08 26.39 6.19
CA GLU A 309 16.17 27.35 6.29
C GLU A 309 15.63 28.68 6.82
N GLY A 310 16.33 29.21 7.83
CA GLY A 310 15.99 30.42 8.57
C GLY A 310 15.91 31.71 7.74
N PRO A 311 15.73 32.86 8.40
CA PRO A 311 15.25 34.08 7.75
C PRO A 311 16.18 34.54 6.63
N ALA A 312 15.58 34.86 5.48
CA ALA A 312 16.24 35.34 4.28
C ALA A 312 17.24 36.47 4.57
N PRO A 313 18.47 36.44 3.99
CA PRO A 313 19.38 37.56 4.11
C PRO A 313 18.81 38.77 3.36
N LYS A 314 18.56 39.85 4.11
CA LYS A 314 18.19 41.16 3.58
C LYS A 314 19.18 41.57 2.49
N ARG A 315 18.71 41.65 1.23
CA ARG A 315 19.49 42.28 0.15
C ARG A 315 19.68 43.76 0.47
N ALA A 316 20.93 44.15 0.65
CA ALA A 316 21.34 45.55 0.76
C ALA A 316 20.99 46.28 -0.53
N ARG A 317 20.33 47.43 -0.38
CA ARG A 317 19.94 48.34 -1.45
C ARG A 317 21.18 49.12 -1.89
N THR A 318 21.72 48.82 -3.07
CA THR A 318 22.71 49.68 -3.72
C THR A 318 22.02 50.97 -4.13
N LYS A 319 22.46 52.09 -3.57
CA LYS A 319 22.06 53.43 -4.00
C LYS A 319 22.66 53.73 -5.36
N ALA A 320 21.83 54.19 -6.29
CA ALA A 320 22.22 55.15 -7.32
C ALA A 320 21.90 56.55 -6.80
#